data_AF-A0AB34GBK9-F1
#
_entry.id   AF-A0AB34GBK9-F1
#
_cell.length_a   1.000
_cell.length_b   1.000
_cell.length_c   1.000
_cell.angle_alpha   90.00
_cell.angle_beta   90.00
_cell.angle_gamma   90.00
#
_symmetry.space_group_name_H-M   'P 1'
#
loop_
_entity.id
_entity.type
_entity.pdbx_description
1 polymer ?
#
loop_
_entity_poly.entity_id
_entity_poly.type
_entity_poly.pdbx_seq_one_letter_code
_entity_poly.pdbx_strand_id
1 'polypeptide(L)'
;MLIEPRPYTPLKGGFSNVWFDRFKISNDCPEHLESIDVMCQVLTDLIDGEVKSGIKKNRILVGGFSMGGCMAMHLAYRNHQDVAGVFALSSFLNKTSAVYQSTGSRCAGSVVVAHGPSCSAACGIFPDQGSNPCPLH
;
A
#
# COMPACT_ATOMS: atom_id res chain seq x y z
N MET A 1 4.77 10.40 -13.78
CA MET A 1 5.21 10.88 -12.45
C MET A 1 6.63 10.40 -12.23
N LEU A 2 7.60 11.29 -12.14
CA LEU A 2 8.95 10.91 -11.70
C LEU A 2 9.03 11.19 -10.20
N ILE A 3 9.47 10.19 -9.43
CA ILE A 3 9.78 10.38 -8.03
C ILE A 3 11.09 11.14 -7.98
N GLU A 4 11.07 12.34 -7.42
CA GLU A 4 12.29 13.12 -7.22
C GLU A 4 13.26 12.38 -6.29
N PRO A 5 14.56 12.34 -6.61
CA PRO A 5 15.56 11.73 -5.76
C PRO A 5 15.50 12.32 -4.34
N ARG A 6 15.51 11.45 -3.33
CA ARG A 6 15.48 11.84 -1.92
C ARG A 6 16.53 11.12 -1.10
N PRO A 7 16.99 11.70 0.03
CA PRO A 7 17.87 11.01 0.96
C PRO A 7 17.24 9.70 1.42
N TYR A 8 18.04 8.64 1.43
CA TYR A 8 17.60 7.31 1.87
C TYR A 8 18.49 6.81 3.01
N THR A 9 17.90 6.63 4.19
CA THR A 9 18.61 6.25 5.42
C THR A 9 19.42 4.96 5.26
N PRO A 10 18.92 3.88 4.62
CA PRO A 10 19.69 2.66 4.43
C PRO A 10 20.88 2.84 3.48
N LEU A 11 20.88 3.89 2.66
CA LEU A 11 22.01 4.30 1.82
C LEU A 11 22.87 5.38 2.50
N LYS A 12 22.86 5.45 3.84
CA LYS A 12 23.63 6.43 4.63
C LYS A 12 23.32 7.89 4.23
N GLY A 13 22.06 8.17 3.88
CA GLY A 13 21.61 9.49 3.43
C GLY A 13 21.92 9.79 1.96
N GLY A 14 22.44 8.82 1.19
CA GLY A 14 22.60 8.95 -0.25
C GLY A 14 21.25 9.17 -0.96
N PHE A 15 21.28 9.94 -2.06
CA PHE A 15 20.08 10.20 -2.85
C PHE A 15 19.68 8.97 -3.66
N SER A 16 18.40 8.63 -3.63
CA SER A 16 17.83 7.54 -4.39
C SER A 16 16.39 7.82 -4.78
N ASN A 17 15.91 7.18 -5.84
CA ASN A 17 14.52 7.25 -6.27
C ASN A 17 13.70 6.23 -5.48
N VAL A 18 13.32 6.59 -4.26
CA VAL A 18 12.54 5.76 -3.32
C VAL A 18 11.21 6.42 -3.00
N TRP A 19 10.16 5.61 -2.80
CA TRP A 19 8.83 6.10 -2.48
C TRP A 19 8.77 6.78 -1.10
N PHE A 20 9.46 6.21 -0.12
CA PHE A 20 9.51 6.67 1.25
C PHE A 20 10.80 6.15 1.91
N ASP A 21 11.17 6.71 3.06
CA ASP A 21 12.39 6.32 3.75
C ASP A 21 12.18 5.07 4.63
N ARG A 22 13.27 4.39 4.98
CA ARG A 22 13.24 3.25 5.90
C ARG A 22 14.35 3.39 6.91
N PHE A 23 14.04 3.22 8.19
CA PHE A 23 15.11 3.13 9.19
C PHE A 23 16.04 1.94 8.93
N LYS A 24 15.46 0.79 8.53
CA LYS A 24 16.17 -0.43 8.15
C LYS A 24 15.41 -1.18 7.05
N ILE A 25 16.14 -1.98 6.26
CA ILE A 25 15.54 -2.94 5.32
C ILE A 25 15.19 -4.22 6.09
N SER A 26 14.16 -4.14 6.93
CA SER A 26 13.65 -5.25 7.75
C SER A 26 12.17 -5.01 8.07
N ASN A 27 11.41 -6.07 8.34
CA ASN A 27 10.01 -6.01 8.76
C ASN A 27 9.86 -5.79 10.29
N ASP A 28 10.95 -5.93 11.05
CA ASP A 28 10.99 -5.82 12.52
C ASP A 28 11.25 -4.38 13.01
N CYS A 29 11.46 -3.43 12.10
CA CYS A 29 11.64 -2.04 12.46
C CYS A 29 10.30 -1.27 12.34
N PRO A 30 10.16 -0.11 13.03
CA PRO A 30 9.04 0.78 12.78
C PRO A 30 9.06 1.30 11.34
N GLU A 31 7.89 1.70 10.86
CA GLU A 31 7.74 2.40 9.58
C GLU A 31 8.15 3.87 9.73
N HIS A 32 8.71 4.46 8.66
CA HIS A 32 8.96 5.90 8.62
C HIS A 32 7.68 6.63 8.16
N LEU A 33 6.67 6.67 9.05
CA LEU A 33 5.31 7.11 8.73
C LEU A 33 5.28 8.53 8.14
N GLU A 34 6.10 9.46 8.63
CA GLU A 34 6.15 10.82 8.08
C GLU A 34 6.44 10.82 6.57
N SER A 35 7.42 10.04 6.12
CA SER A 35 7.77 9.96 4.69
C SER A 35 6.74 9.19 3.87
N ILE A 36 6.05 8.24 4.49
CA ILE A 36 4.96 7.49 3.87
C ILE A 36 3.76 8.42 3.68
N ASP A 37 3.41 9.21 4.69
CA ASP A 37 2.25 10.08 4.69
C ASP A 37 2.39 11.22 3.68
N VAL A 38 3.60 11.79 3.56
CA VAL A 38 3.93 12.72 2.46
C VAL A 38 3.66 12.08 1.11
N MET A 39 4.11 10.84 0.91
CA MET A 39 3.89 10.14 -0.36
C MET A 39 2.41 9.75 -0.57
N CYS A 40 1.68 9.40 0.49
CA CYS A 40 0.23 9.19 0.43
C CYS A 40 -0.49 10.44 -0.05
N GLN A 41 -0.09 11.63 0.42
CA GLN A 41 -0.70 12.88 -0.01
C GLN A 41 -0.47 13.14 -1.50
N VAL A 42 0.77 12.99 -1.96
CA VAL A 42 1.09 13.21 -3.38
C VAL A 42 0.33 12.21 -4.28
N LEU A 43 0.20 10.95 -3.87
CA LEU A 43 -0.61 9.98 -4.62
C LEU A 43 -2.11 10.23 -4.52
N THR A 44 -2.58 10.79 -3.39
CA THR A 44 -3.96 11.22 -3.22
C THR A 44 -4.31 12.32 -4.21
N ASP A 45 -3.43 13.31 -4.38
CA ASP A 45 -3.65 14.39 -5.33
C ASP A 45 -3.77 13.87 -6.79
N LEU A 46 -3.04 12.80 -7.12
CA LEU A 46 -3.17 12.12 -8.41
C LEU A 46 -4.52 11.42 -8.57
N ILE A 47 -4.93 10.65 -7.56
CA ILE A 47 -6.26 9.99 -7.57
C ILE A 47 -7.36 11.05 -7.69
N ASP A 48 -7.26 12.15 -6.96
CA ASP A 48 -8.24 13.23 -7.00
C ASP A 48 -8.25 13.92 -8.38
N GLY A 49 -7.12 13.98 -9.08
CA GLY A 49 -7.04 14.42 -10.48
C GLY A 49 -7.83 13.51 -11.43
N GLU A 50 -7.70 12.20 -11.28
CA GLU A 50 -8.46 11.21 -12.07
C GLU A 50 -9.95 11.27 -11.77
N VAL A 51 -10.30 11.46 -10.48
CA VAL A 51 -11.69 11.62 -10.05
C VAL A 51 -12.31 12.90 -10.62
N LYS A 52 -11.58 14.02 -10.61
CA LYS A 52 -12.00 15.28 -11.24
C LYS A 52 -12.19 15.12 -12.75
N SER A 53 -11.43 14.23 -13.38
CA SER A 53 -11.56 13.88 -14.79
C SER A 53 -12.74 12.95 -15.08
N GLY A 54 -13.53 12.57 -14.05
CA GLY A 54 -14.76 11.80 -14.16
C GLY A 54 -14.62 10.31 -13.86
N ILE A 55 -13.43 9.84 -13.47
CA ILE A 55 -13.21 8.43 -13.13
C ILE A 55 -13.66 8.18 -11.68
N LYS A 56 -14.73 7.40 -11.50
CA LYS A 56 -15.19 7.00 -10.16
C LYS A 56 -14.12 6.15 -9.46
N LYS A 57 -13.89 6.39 -8.16
CA LYS A 57 -12.88 5.65 -7.36
C LYS A 57 -13.07 4.13 -7.38
N ASN A 58 -14.30 3.64 -7.43
CA ASN A 58 -14.61 2.21 -7.57
C ASN A 58 -14.22 1.60 -8.94
N ARG A 59 -13.59 2.36 -9.83
CA ARG A 59 -12.96 1.92 -11.08
C ARG A 59 -11.44 2.11 -11.09
N ILE A 60 -10.87 2.59 -9.99
CA ILE A 60 -9.43 2.84 -9.85
C ILE A 60 -8.82 1.64 -9.12
N LEU A 61 -7.81 1.03 -9.74
CA LEU A 61 -6.96 0.02 -9.12
C LEU A 61 -5.62 0.65 -8.76
N VAL A 62 -5.20 0.50 -7.50
CA VAL A 62 -3.91 1.01 -7.02
C VAL A 62 -2.97 -0.17 -6.83
N GLY A 63 -1.74 -0.10 -7.32
CA GLY A 63 -0.80 -1.19 -7.05
C GLY A 63 0.63 -0.86 -7.39
N GLY A 64 1.51 -1.78 -6.99
CA GLY A 64 2.94 -1.59 -7.22
C GLY A 64 3.80 -2.80 -6.88
N PHE A 65 5.07 -2.70 -7.27
CA PHE A 65 6.11 -3.69 -7.03
C PHE A 65 7.03 -3.27 -5.88
N SER A 66 7.45 -4.23 -5.05
CA SER A 66 8.39 -4.01 -3.95
C SER A 66 7.95 -2.85 -3.04
N MET A 67 8.74 -1.80 -2.91
CA MET A 67 8.40 -0.62 -2.12
C MET A 67 7.11 0.07 -2.61
N GLY A 68 6.84 0.05 -3.92
CA GLY A 68 5.61 0.61 -4.48
C GLY A 68 4.36 -0.19 -4.09
N GLY A 69 4.48 -1.51 -3.91
CA GLY A 69 3.38 -2.32 -3.38
C GLY A 69 3.04 -1.98 -1.93
N CYS A 70 4.06 -1.65 -1.14
CA CYS A 70 3.91 -1.22 0.25
C CYS A 70 3.17 0.13 0.29
N MET A 71 3.61 1.04 -0.58
CA MET A 71 2.98 2.35 -0.75
C MET A 71 1.51 2.24 -1.20
N ALA A 72 1.21 1.35 -2.15
CA ALA A 72 -0.15 1.10 -2.62
C ALA A 72 -1.08 0.63 -1.49
N MET A 73 -0.60 -0.27 -0.63
CA MET A 73 -1.36 -0.72 0.54
C MET A 73 -1.58 0.42 1.55
N HIS A 74 -0.55 1.21 1.86
CA HIS A 74 -0.71 2.40 2.71
C HIS A 74 -1.77 3.36 2.16
N LEU A 75 -1.71 3.67 0.88
CA LEU A 75 -2.66 4.59 0.24
C LEU A 75 -4.10 4.05 0.28
N ALA A 76 -4.32 2.81 -0.17
CA ALA A 76 -5.66 2.25 -0.27
C ALA A 76 -6.30 2.04 1.11
N TYR A 77 -5.59 1.45 2.06
CA TYR A 77 -6.20 1.09 3.35
C TYR A 77 -6.31 2.27 4.32
N ARG A 78 -5.43 3.28 4.22
CA ARG A 78 -5.43 4.41 5.15
C ARG A 78 -6.13 5.65 4.59
N ASN A 79 -6.07 5.88 3.28
CA ASN A 79 -6.53 7.13 2.67
C ASN A 79 -7.69 6.95 1.67
N HIS A 80 -7.73 5.84 0.92
CA HIS A 80 -8.72 5.62 -0.16
C HIS A 80 -9.35 4.23 -0.10
N GLN A 81 -10.12 3.95 0.95
CA GLN A 81 -10.78 2.65 1.16
C GLN A 81 -11.88 2.34 0.13
N ASP A 82 -12.23 3.32 -0.70
CA ASP A 82 -13.28 3.31 -1.73
C ASP A 82 -12.76 3.05 -3.16
N VAL A 83 -11.47 2.73 -3.31
CA VAL A 83 -10.90 2.26 -4.58
C VAL A 83 -11.46 0.88 -4.97
N ALA A 84 -11.39 0.54 -6.25
CA ALA A 84 -11.85 -0.76 -6.77
C ALA A 84 -11.10 -1.94 -6.13
N GLY A 85 -9.82 -1.73 -5.84
CA GLY A 85 -8.96 -2.74 -5.25
C GLY A 85 -7.51 -2.28 -5.20
N VAL A 86 -6.72 -3.07 -4.48
CA VAL A 86 -5.28 -2.88 -4.36
C VAL A 86 -4.53 -4.16 -4.71
N PHE A 87 -3.40 -4.03 -5.40
CA PHE A 87 -2.48 -5.14 -5.65
C PHE A 87 -1.04 -4.79 -5.27
N ALA A 88 -0.34 -5.76 -4.69
CA ALA A 88 1.06 -5.61 -4.30
C ALA A 88 1.85 -6.84 -4.76
N LEU A 89 2.97 -6.59 -5.42
CA LEU A 89 3.83 -7.63 -5.98
C LEU A 89 5.19 -7.61 -5.29
N SER A 90 5.63 -8.75 -4.75
CA SER A 90 6.94 -8.90 -4.07
C SER A 90 7.22 -7.80 -3.04
N SER A 91 6.19 -7.43 -2.29
CA SER A 91 6.21 -6.36 -1.29
C SER A 91 6.17 -6.90 0.14
N PHE A 92 6.28 -6.04 1.14
CA PHE A 92 6.00 -6.40 2.52
C PHE A 92 5.51 -5.19 3.31
N LEU A 93 4.78 -5.48 4.39
CA LEU A 93 4.48 -4.52 5.44
C LEU A 93 5.33 -4.84 6.66
N ASN A 94 5.61 -3.82 7.46
CA ASN A 94 6.29 -4.00 8.74
C ASN A 94 5.32 -4.65 9.73
N LYS A 95 5.80 -5.43 10.70
CA LYS A 95 4.94 -6.23 11.61
C LYS A 95 3.90 -5.39 12.35
N THR A 96 4.25 -4.16 12.68
CA THR A 96 3.39 -3.19 13.39
C THR A 96 2.84 -2.11 12.44
N SER A 97 2.68 -2.43 11.16
CA SER A 97 2.28 -1.44 10.15
C SER A 97 0.96 -0.75 10.49
N ALA A 98 0.88 0.54 10.20
CA ALA A 98 -0.36 1.32 10.36
C ALA A 98 -1.51 0.76 9.51
N VAL A 99 -1.19 0.07 8.40
CA VAL A 99 -2.18 -0.58 7.52
C VAL A 99 -3.05 -1.58 8.28
N TYR A 100 -2.46 -2.37 9.18
CA TYR A 100 -3.19 -3.37 9.96
C TYR A 100 -4.22 -2.76 10.93
N GLN A 101 -3.99 -1.52 11.35
CA GLN A 101 -4.92 -0.80 12.23
C GLN A 101 -6.11 -0.28 11.43
N SER A 102 -5.89 0.11 10.17
CA SER A 102 -6.95 0.63 9.29
C SER A 102 -7.86 -0.46 8.72
N THR A 103 -7.38 -1.71 8.62
CA THR A 103 -8.18 -2.87 8.14
C THR A 103 -9.26 -3.32 9.12
N GLY A 104 -9.19 -2.95 10.40
CA GLY A 104 -10.20 -3.29 11.40
C GLY A 104 -11.55 -2.58 11.26
N SER A 105 -11.70 -1.64 10.31
CA SER A 105 -12.87 -0.74 10.24
C SER A 105 -13.70 -0.73 8.95
N ARG A 106 -13.37 -1.50 7.90
CA ARG A 106 -14.26 -1.83 6.75
C ARG A 106 -13.50 -2.58 5.65
N CYS A 107 -14.24 -3.39 4.87
CA CYS A 107 -13.76 -4.00 3.63
C CYS A 107 -13.42 -2.91 2.59
N ALA A 108 -12.14 -2.53 2.49
CA ALA A 108 -11.65 -1.92 1.26
C ALA A 108 -11.84 -2.94 0.11
N GLY A 109 -12.07 -2.46 -1.11
CA GLY A 109 -12.39 -3.28 -2.29
C GLY A 109 -11.48 -4.50 -2.51
N SER A 110 -11.91 -5.44 -3.34
CA SER A 110 -11.23 -6.73 -3.56
C SER A 110 -9.72 -6.60 -3.73
N VAL A 111 -8.97 -7.26 -2.84
CA VAL A 111 -7.51 -7.19 -2.82
C VAL A 111 -6.92 -8.40 -3.50
N VAL A 112 -6.02 -8.18 -4.45
CA VAL A 112 -5.22 -9.25 -5.05
C VAL A 112 -3.77 -9.04 -4.64
N VAL A 113 -3.36 -9.71 -3.58
CA VAL A 113 -1.96 -9.79 -3.18
C VAL A 113 -1.35 -11.00 -3.88
N ALA A 114 -0.45 -10.78 -4.84
CA ALA A 114 0.28 -11.86 -5.50
C ALA A 114 1.72 -11.89 -4.98
N HIS A 115 2.00 -12.85 -4.10
CA HIS A 115 3.31 -13.05 -3.48
C HIS A 115 3.84 -14.46 -3.68
N GLY A 116 5.16 -14.56 -3.84
CA GLY A 116 5.88 -15.82 -3.68
C GLY A 116 5.84 -16.30 -2.21
N PRO A 117 6.05 -17.60 -1.96
CA PRO A 117 5.68 -18.32 -0.72
C PRO A 117 6.38 -17.90 0.60
N SER A 118 7.17 -16.82 0.62
CA SER A 118 8.02 -16.43 1.77
C SER A 118 7.53 -15.20 2.55
N CYS A 119 6.47 -14.51 2.10
CA CYS A 119 6.05 -13.23 2.69
C CYS A 119 4.69 -13.31 3.42
N SER A 120 4.70 -13.44 4.74
CA SER A 120 3.51 -13.59 5.62
C SER A 120 2.56 -12.38 5.71
N ALA A 121 2.73 -11.33 4.89
CA ALA A 121 1.91 -10.11 4.99
C ALA A 121 0.44 -10.34 4.58
N ALA A 122 0.16 -11.31 3.71
CA ALA A 122 -1.20 -11.66 3.30
C ALA A 122 -1.98 -12.37 4.43
N CYS A 123 -1.31 -13.18 5.23
CA CYS A 123 -1.93 -14.03 6.27
C CYS A 123 -2.42 -13.21 7.49
N GLY A 124 -1.90 -11.99 7.68
CA GLY A 124 -2.33 -11.09 8.76
C GLY A 124 -3.46 -10.13 8.39
N ILE A 125 -3.70 -9.89 7.09
CA ILE A 125 -4.77 -8.98 6.60
C ILE A 125 -6.08 -9.74 6.42
N PHE A 126 -6.00 -11.00 5.99
CA PHE A 126 -7.12 -11.91 5.89
C PHE A 126 -6.91 -13.03 6.91
N PRO A 127 -7.70 -13.12 8.00
CA PRO A 127 -7.86 -14.44 8.63
C PRO A 127 -8.33 -15.39 7.53
N ASP A 128 -7.86 -16.63 7.54
CA ASP A 128 -8.25 -17.67 6.59
C ASP A 128 -9.79 -17.79 6.54
N GLN A 129 -10.42 -17.01 5.65
CA GLN A 129 -11.83 -17.10 5.37
C GLN A 129 -11.93 -18.17 4.31
N GLY A 130 -12.05 -19.40 4.80
CA GLY A 130 -12.38 -20.55 3.99
C GLY A 130 -13.39 -20.13 2.92
N SER A 131 -13.02 -20.42 1.67
CA SER A 131 -13.79 -20.19 0.47
C SER A 131 -15.30 -20.33 0.71
N ASN A 132 -16.00 -19.21 0.85
CA ASN A 132 -17.44 -19.17 0.71
C ASN A 132 -17.75 -18.35 -0.54
N PRO A 133 -18.29 -18.96 -1.61
CA PRO A 133 -18.66 -18.25 -2.81
C PRO A 133 -19.80 -17.27 -2.48
N CYS A 134 -19.63 -15.99 -2.84
CA CYS A 134 -20.75 -15.04 -2.80
C CYS A 134 -21.89 -15.57 -3.68
N PRO A 135 -23.15 -15.62 -3.18
CA PRO A 135 -24.28 -15.91 -4.03
C PRO A 135 -24.55 -14.70 -4.93
N LEU A 136 -24.55 -14.94 -6.24
CA LEU A 136 -25.07 -14.02 -7.24
C LEU A 136 -26.59 -13.93 -7.06
N HIS A 137 -27.12 -12.72 -6.86
CA HIS A 137 -28.52 -12.40 -7.13
C HIS A 137 -28.64 -10.97 -7.65
#